data_AF-A0A950DAB9-F1
#
_entry.id   AF-A0A950DAB9-F1
#
_cell.length_a   1.000
_cell.length_b   1.000
_cell.length_c   1.000
_cell.angle_alpha   90.00
_cell.angle_beta   90.00
_cell.angle_gamma   90.00
#
_symmetry.space_group_name_H-M   'P 1'
#
loop_
_entity.id
_entity.type
_entity.pdbx_description
1 polymer ?
#
loop_
_entity_poly.entity_id
_entity_poly.type
_entity_poly.pdbx_seq_one_letter_code
_entity_poly.pdbx_strand_id
1 'polypeptide(L)' 'MAYAIIRSGNKQYRVAPGETVAVEKLSGQAGDKITFGEVVLHCDGDTVTLGAPLIEGAKVSGEVVEQFKD' A
#
# COMPACT_ATOMS: atom_id res chain seq x y z
N MET A 1 1.21 -15.59 -5.38
CA MET A 1 2.06 -14.52 -4.81
C MET A 1 1.14 -13.52 -4.15
N ALA A 2 1.41 -13.18 -2.88
CA ALA A 2 0.56 -12.28 -2.11
C ALA A 2 0.67 -10.84 -2.63
N TYR A 3 -0.44 -10.12 -2.72
CA TYR A 3 -0.48 -8.70 -3.05
C TYR A 3 -1.67 -8.04 -2.38
N ALA A 4 -1.55 -6.75 -2.10
CA ALA A 4 -2.64 -5.92 -1.60
C ALA A 4 -2.92 -4.77 -2.56
N ILE A 5 -4.11 -4.22 -2.50
CA ILE A 5 -4.46 -2.96 -3.15
C ILE A 5 -4.71 -1.95 -2.04
N ILE A 6 -3.85 -0.95 -1.96
CA ILE A 6 -3.97 0.17 -1.03
C ILE A 6 -4.53 1.38 -1.75
N ARG A 7 -5.27 2.21 -1.03
CA ARG A 7 -5.63 3.55 -1.47
C ARG A 7 -4.63 4.53 -0.86
N SER A 8 -4.04 5.36 -1.71
CA SER A 8 -3.22 6.48 -1.28
C SER A 8 -3.71 7.72 -2.01
N GLY A 9 -4.22 8.69 -1.27
CA GLY A 9 -4.88 9.86 -1.86
C GLY A 9 -6.12 9.47 -2.66
N ASN A 10 -6.15 9.84 -3.95
CA ASN A 10 -7.30 9.55 -4.82
C ASN A 10 -7.06 8.38 -5.78
N LYS A 11 -5.96 7.64 -5.60
CA LYS A 11 -5.55 6.53 -6.47
C LYS A 11 -5.42 5.23 -5.68
N GLN A 12 -5.62 4.13 -6.39
CA GLN A 12 -5.40 2.78 -5.88
C GLN A 12 -4.10 2.24 -6.45
N TYR A 13 -3.31 1.60 -5.58
CA TYR A 13 -2.00 1.04 -5.91
C TYR A 13 -1.98 -0.42 -5.53
N ARG A 14 -1.56 -1.27 -6.47
CA ARG A 14 -1.22 -2.65 -6.18
C ARG A 14 0.17 -2.68 -5.58
N VAL A 15 0.31 -3.34 -4.44
CA VAL A 15 1.58 -3.50 -3.72
C VAL A 15 1.80 -4.97 -3.42
N ALA A 16 3.05 -5.41 -3.48
CA ALA A 16 3.46 -6.75 -3.13
C ALA A 16 4.66 -6.68 -2.16
N PRO A 17 4.82 -7.67 -1.26
CA PRO A 17 5.96 -7.71 -0.35
C PRO A 17 7.27 -7.79 -1.16
N GLY A 18 8.17 -6.85 -0.91
CA GLY A 18 9.46 -6.74 -1.61
C GLY A 18 9.44 -5.92 -2.91
N GLU A 19 8.28 -5.42 -3.34
CA GLU A 19 8.16 -4.57 -4.51
C GLU A 19 8.24 -3.08 -4.13
N THR A 20 8.90 -2.28 -4.97
CA THR A 20 8.93 -0.81 -4.84
C THR A 20 7.86 -0.21 -5.73
N VAL A 21 6.96 0.59 -5.14
CA VAL A 21 5.86 1.21 -5.86
C VAL A 21 5.96 2.73 -5.75
N ALA A 22 5.85 3.41 -6.89
CA ALA A 22 5.77 4.87 -6.93
C ALA A 22 4.34 5.32 -6.61
N VAL A 23 4.21 6.10 -5.54
CA VAL A 23 2.93 6.67 -5.08
C VAL A 23 2.99 8.20 -5.15
N GLU A 24 1.84 8.85 -4.99
CA GLU A 24 1.80 10.30 -4.83
C GLU A 24 2.65 10.76 -3.64
N LYS A 25 2.98 12.07 -3.61
CA LYS A 25 3.83 12.65 -2.57
C LYS A 25 3.27 12.35 -1.17
N LEU A 26 4.04 11.60 -0.39
CA LEU A 26 3.74 11.29 1.00
C LEU A 26 4.53 12.21 1.95
N SER A 27 3.93 12.50 3.10
CA SER A 27 4.63 13.14 4.22
C SER A 27 5.57 12.11 4.86
N GLY A 28 6.88 12.33 4.76
CA GLY A 28 7.91 11.43 5.29
C GLY A 28 9.29 11.81 4.73
N GLN A 29 10.33 11.09 5.14
CA GLN A 29 11.68 11.16 4.57
C GLN A 29 12.12 9.76 4.13
N ALA A 30 13.15 9.65 3.30
CA ALA A 30 13.71 8.33 2.98
C ALA A 30 14.16 7.61 4.27
N GLY A 31 13.77 6.34 4.42
CA GLY A 31 13.94 5.54 5.63
C GLY A 31 12.81 5.67 6.66
N ASP A 32 11.83 6.54 6.43
CA ASP A 32 10.66 6.65 7.30
C ASP A 32 9.66 5.52 7.02
N LYS A 33 9.04 5.00 8.08
CA LYS A 33 8.04 3.93 7.99
C LYS A 33 6.65 4.51 7.84
N ILE A 34 6.01 4.22 6.71
CA ILE A 34 4.65 4.64 6.43
C ILE A 34 3.71 3.45 6.61
N THR A 35 2.57 3.68 7.26
CA THR A 35 1.52 2.68 7.40
C THR A 35 0.27 3.15 6.67
N PHE A 36 -0.18 2.37 5.69
CA PHE A 36 -1.42 2.57 4.97
C PHE A 36 -2.52 1.75 5.64
N GLY A 37 -3.50 2.45 6.23
CA GLY A 37 -4.69 1.82 6.81
C GLY A 37 -5.82 1.61 5.80
N GLU A 38 -5.75 2.26 4.63
CA GLU A 38 -6.76 2.13 3.58
C GLU A 38 -6.41 0.98 2.63
N VAL A 39 -6.74 -0.24 3.06
CA VAL A 39 -6.58 -1.45 2.23
C VAL A 39 -7.92 -1.82 1.63
N VAL A 40 -7.99 -1.88 0.30
CA VAL A 40 -9.21 -2.22 -0.46
C VAL A 40 -9.29 -3.74 -0.70
N LEU A 41 -8.14 -4.35 -0.99
CA LEU A 41 -8.06 -5.78 -1.32
C LEU A 41 -6.77 -6.35 -0.73
N HIS A 42 -6.86 -7.56 -0.20
CA HIS A 42 -5.71 -8.37 0.18
C HIS A 42 -5.84 -9.74 -0.47
N CYS A 43 -4.79 -10.20 -1.14
CA CYS A 43 -4.73 -11.50 -1.79
C CYS A 43 -3.49 -12.22 -1.27
N ASP A 44 -3.65 -13.38 -0.64
CA ASP A 44 -2.53 -14.18 -0.14
C ASP A 44 -2.03 -15.21 -1.18
N GLY A 45 -2.70 -15.30 -2.34
CA GLY A 45 -2.40 -16.24 -3.42
C GLY A 45 -3.49 -17.30 -3.60
N ASP A 46 -4.05 -17.80 -2.51
CA ASP A 46 -5.19 -18.73 -2.52
C ASP A 46 -6.49 -18.04 -2.11
N THR A 47 -6.41 -17.12 -1.14
CA THR A 47 -7.58 -16.40 -0.60
C THR A 47 -7.51 -14.93 -0.99
N VAL A 48 -8.63 -14.41 -1.49
CA VAL A 48 -8.82 -12.98 -1.77
C VAL A 48 -9.81 -12.42 -0.78
N THR A 49 -9.35 -11.49 0.05
CA THR A 49 -10.17 -10.67 0.93
C THR A 49 -10.46 -9.36 0.22
N LEU A 50 -11.72 -9.14 -0.14
CA LEU A 50 -12.19 -7.89 -0.72
C LEU A 50 -12.89 -7.06 0.36
N GLY A 51 -12.41 -5.85 0.59
CA GLY A 51 -13.11 -4.86 1.42
C GLY A 51 -14.22 -4.19 0.63
N ALA A 52 -15.41 -4.09 1.22
CA ALA A 52 -16.52 -3.31 0.68
C ALA A 52 -16.91 -2.24 1.70
N PRO A 53 -16.25 -1.04 1.73
CA PRO A 53 -15.30 -0.46 0.76
C PRO A 53 -13.80 -0.61 1.09
N LEU A 54 -13.48 -0.96 2.34
CA LEU A 54 -12.11 -1.16 2.85
C LEU A 54 -12.13 -2.42 3.75
N ILE A 55 -10.98 -3.04 3.94
CA ILE A 55 -10.82 -4.16 4.87
C ILE A 55 -10.59 -3.59 6.26
N GLU A 56 -11.55 -3.78 7.16
CA GLU A 56 -11.44 -3.29 8.53
C GLU A 56 -10.28 -3.99 9.26
N GLY A 57 -9.37 -3.19 9.86
CA GLY A 57 -8.21 -3.70 10.58
C GLY A 57 -6.99 -4.07 9.71
N ALA A 58 -7.10 -4.01 8.38
CA ALA A 58 -5.96 -4.25 7.50
C ALA A 58 -4.99 -3.05 7.52
N LYS A 59 -3.69 -3.36 7.56
CA LYS A 59 -2.62 -2.36 7.54
C LYS A 59 -1.51 -2.85 6.64
N VAL A 60 -1.07 -2.00 5.74
CA VAL A 60 0.13 -2.24 4.93
C VAL A 60 1.22 -1.30 5.43
N SER A 61 2.32 -1.86 5.90
CA SER A 61 3.50 -1.10 6.28
C SER A 61 4.51 -1.11 5.14
N GLY A 62 5.05 0.06 4.82
CA GLY A 62 6.09 0.25 3.84
C GLY A 62 7.17 1.20 4.37
N GLU A 63 8.30 1.24 3.67
CA GLU A 63 9.39 2.17 3.94
C GLU A 63 9.54 3.10 2.74
N VAL A 64 9.72 4.40 3.00
CA VAL A 64 10.01 5.36 1.93
C VAL A 64 11.44 5.12 1.47
N VAL A 65 11.62 4.61 0.26
CA VAL A 65 12.95 4.37 -0.31
C VAL A 65 13.56 5.67 -0.83
N GLU A 66 12.80 6.44 -1.58
CA GLU A 66 13.25 7.69 -2.19
C GLU A 66 12.07 8.65 -2.42
N GLN A 67 12.33 9.95 -2.34
CA GLN A 67 11.42 10.97 -2.83
C GLN A 67 12.05 11.67 -4.03
N PHE A 68 11.45 11.46 -5.19
CA PHE A 68 11.80 12.18 -6.41
C PHE A 68 10.68 13.17 -6.75
N LYS A 69 11.07 14.26 -7.38
CA LYS A 69 10.16 15.24 -7.97
C LYS A 69 10.40 15.20 -9.47
N ASP A 70 9.35 14.94 -10.23
CA ASP A 70 9.34 15.16 -11.68
C ASP A 70 9.27 16.68 -11.98
#